data_AF-A0AAU8LZZ8-F1
#
_entry.id   AF-A0AAU8LZZ8-F1
#
_cell.length_a   1.000
_cell.length_b   1.000
_cell.length_c   1.000
_cell.angle_alpha   90.00
_cell.angle_beta   90.00
_cell.angle_gamma   90.00
#
_symmetry.space_group_name_H-M   'P 1'
#
loop_
_entity.id
_entity.type
_entity.pdbx_description
1 polymer ?
#
loop_
_entity_poly.entity_id
_entity_poly.type
_entity_poly.pdbx_seq_one_letter_code
_entity_poly.pdbx_strand_id
1 'polypeptide(L)'
;MLKTQTIKQAALLLAATMLVLSFAASAFAHATTLWCYVENNRVYVEGFFMGGKKVQNGKVIVLNNKDEKILEGATDKEGKFDFEPPYQGDMTILLKVDQAHDADFELTEQDFLDAAETE
;
A
#
# COMPACT_ATOMS: atom_id res chain seq x y z
N MET A 1 -48.17 17.96 28.16
CA MET A 1 -46.97 17.76 28.99
C MET A 1 -46.12 16.55 28.51
N LEU A 2 -46.71 15.37 28.28
CA LEU A 2 -46.00 14.16 27.81
C LEU A 2 -45.26 14.31 26.46
N LYS A 3 -45.84 15.06 25.50
CA LYS A 3 -45.28 15.28 24.15
C LYS A 3 -44.03 16.18 24.15
N THR A 4 -43.93 17.10 25.11
CA THR A 4 -42.78 18.00 25.26
C THR A 4 -41.62 17.30 25.97
N GLN A 5 -41.91 16.36 26.87
CA GLN A 5 -40.92 15.55 27.57
C GLN A 5 -40.22 14.57 26.62
N THR A 6 -40.96 13.94 25.72
CA THR A 6 -40.42 13.04 24.68
C THR A 6 -39.54 13.75 23.66
N ILE A 7 -39.89 14.97 23.23
CA ILE A 7 -39.03 15.79 22.35
C ILE A 7 -37.70 16.15 23.03
N LYS A 8 -37.72 16.53 24.30
CA LYS A 8 -36.51 16.85 25.07
C LYS A 8 -35.60 15.63 25.26
N GLN A 9 -36.18 14.45 25.51
CA GLN A 9 -35.42 13.19 25.61
C GLN A 9 -34.79 12.80 24.27
N ALA A 10 -35.53 12.94 23.16
CA ALA A 10 -34.99 12.68 21.82
C ALA A 10 -33.85 13.64 21.47
N ALA A 11 -33.99 14.94 21.79
CA ALA A 11 -32.94 15.92 21.59
C ALA A 11 -31.69 15.64 22.44
N LEU A 12 -31.87 15.19 23.69
CA LEU A 12 -30.76 14.81 24.56
C LEU A 12 -30.04 13.56 24.07
N LEU A 13 -30.79 12.55 23.63
CA LEU A 13 -30.24 11.33 23.01
C LEU A 13 -29.48 11.67 21.73
N LEU A 14 -30.00 12.56 20.90
CA LEU A 14 -29.35 13.02 19.68
C LEU A 14 -28.04 13.76 19.99
N ALA A 15 -28.07 14.69 20.96
CA ALA A 15 -26.89 15.43 21.39
C ALA A 15 -25.83 14.51 22.00
N ALA A 16 -26.22 13.54 22.83
CA ALA A 16 -25.31 12.54 23.38
C ALA A 16 -24.70 11.66 22.27
N THR A 17 -25.48 11.27 21.28
CA THR A 17 -25.00 10.50 20.13
C THR A 17 -24.00 11.30 19.31
N MET A 18 -24.29 12.57 19.02
CA MET A 18 -23.34 13.47 18.32
C MET A 18 -22.06 13.70 19.11
N LEU A 19 -22.16 13.83 20.45
CA LEU A 19 -20.99 13.95 21.32
C LEU A 19 -20.13 12.69 21.27
N VAL A 20 -20.72 11.49 21.34
CA VAL A 20 -19.96 10.22 21.22
C VAL A 20 -19.27 10.10 19.85
N LEU A 21 -19.95 10.47 18.76
CA LEU A 21 -19.37 10.44 17.41
C LEU A 21 -18.22 11.45 17.24
N SER A 22 -18.23 12.56 17.98
CA SER A 22 -17.14 13.55 17.95
C SER A 22 -15.82 13.03 18.55
N PHE A 23 -15.87 11.93 19.31
CA PHE A 23 -14.69 11.24 19.84
C PHE A 23 -14.23 10.07 18.95
N ALA A 24 -14.83 9.87 17.77
CA ALA A 24 -14.32 8.89 16.82
C ALA A 24 -12.90 9.32 16.37
N ALA A 25 -11.89 8.61 16.86
CA ALA A 25 -10.50 8.85 16.49
C ALA A 25 -10.23 8.36 15.04
N SER A 26 -9.25 8.98 14.39
CA SER A 26 -8.73 8.50 13.11
C SER A 26 -8.21 7.06 13.28
N ALA A 27 -8.75 6.12 12.51
CA ALA A 27 -8.17 4.79 12.41
C ALA A 27 -6.87 4.90 11.61
N PHE A 28 -5.74 4.62 12.24
CA PHE A 28 -4.46 4.47 11.54
C PHE A 28 -4.49 3.11 10.86
N ALA A 29 -4.96 3.05 9.60
CA ALA A 29 -4.85 1.83 8.82
C ALA A 29 -3.36 1.50 8.67
N HIS A 30 -2.96 0.30 9.08
CA HIS A 30 -1.59 -0.18 9.04
C HIS A 30 -1.10 -0.17 7.59
N ALA A 31 -0.22 0.77 7.25
CA ALA A 31 0.34 0.86 5.91
C ALA A 31 1.39 -0.23 5.69
N THR A 32 1.34 -0.87 4.53
CA THR A 32 2.46 -1.65 3.99
C THR A 32 3.39 -0.71 3.26
N THR A 33 4.69 -0.90 3.44
CA THR A 33 5.74 -0.22 2.69
C THR A 33 6.26 -1.16 1.62
N LEU A 34 6.26 -0.69 0.38
CA LEU A 34 6.90 -1.32 -0.77
C LEU A 34 8.08 -0.46 -1.18
N TRP A 35 9.27 -1.05 -1.19
CA TRP A 35 10.46 -0.45 -1.78
C TRP A 35 10.80 -1.17 -3.06
N CYS A 36 11.19 -0.39 -4.07
CA CYS A 36 11.69 -0.89 -5.34
C CYS A 36 12.94 -0.10 -5.72
N TYR A 37 13.94 -0.78 -6.28
CA TYR A 37 15.16 -0.14 -6.77
C TYR A 37 15.80 -0.98 -7.88
N VAL A 38 16.66 -0.33 -8.67
CA VAL A 38 17.45 -0.98 -9.72
C VAL A 38 18.90 -1.07 -9.27
N GLU A 39 19.51 -2.23 -9.47
CA GLU A 39 20.95 -2.43 -9.26
C GLU A 39 21.43 -3.50 -10.26
N ASN A 40 22.56 -3.27 -10.95
CA ASN A 40 23.09 -4.20 -11.95
C ASN A 40 22.05 -4.66 -13.01
N ASN A 41 21.22 -3.73 -13.52
CA ASN A 41 20.11 -4.00 -14.45
C ASN A 41 19.03 -4.97 -13.94
N ARG A 42 18.97 -5.23 -12.63
CA ARG A 42 17.95 -6.05 -11.99
C ARG A 42 17.06 -5.17 -11.11
N VAL A 43 15.77 -5.47 -11.09
CA VAL A 43 14.79 -4.78 -10.23
C VAL A 43 14.62 -5.58 -8.96
N TYR A 44 14.76 -4.91 -7.82
CA TYR A 44 14.58 -5.49 -6.49
C TYR A 44 13.36 -4.89 -5.83
N VAL A 45 12.58 -5.75 -5.18
CA VAL A 45 11.32 -5.41 -4.51
C VAL A 45 11.41 -5.90 -3.07
N GLU A 46 11.14 -5.01 -2.11
CA GLU A 46 11.10 -5.35 -0.70
C GLU A 46 9.80 -4.86 -0.03
N GLY A 47 9.05 -5.79 0.55
CA GLY A 47 7.77 -5.52 1.22
C GLY A 47 7.86 -5.64 2.74
N PHE A 48 7.35 -4.63 3.45
CA PHE A 48 7.33 -4.57 4.91
C PHE A 48 6.00 -4.05 5.44
N PHE A 49 5.49 -4.65 6.52
CA PHE A 49 4.43 -4.04 7.31
C PHE A 49 5.00 -2.96 8.22
N MET A 50 4.16 -2.00 8.63
CA MET A 50 4.50 -1.05 9.68
C MET A 50 5.06 -1.77 10.91
N GLY A 51 6.23 -1.34 11.39
CA GLY A 51 6.99 -2.03 12.44
C GLY A 51 8.08 -2.98 11.91
N GLY A 52 8.29 -3.04 10.60
CA GLY A 52 9.44 -3.71 9.97
C GLY A 52 9.28 -5.21 9.74
N LYS A 53 8.11 -5.78 10.04
CA LYS A 53 7.83 -7.19 9.75
C LYS A 53 7.79 -7.40 8.24
N LYS A 54 8.50 -8.41 7.75
CA LYS A 54 8.55 -8.75 6.32
C LYS A 54 7.20 -9.25 5.81
N VAL A 55 6.82 -8.81 4.60
CA VAL A 55 5.67 -9.34 3.87
C VAL A 55 6.11 -10.63 3.19
N GLN A 56 5.80 -11.78 3.78
CA GLN A 56 6.18 -13.09 3.23
C GLN A 56 5.09 -13.65 2.33
N ASN A 57 5.48 -14.25 1.19
CA ASN A 57 4.56 -14.79 0.18
C ASN A 57 3.53 -13.76 -0.34
N GLY A 58 3.88 -12.46 -0.28
CA GLY A 58 3.07 -11.39 -0.85
C GLY A 58 3.15 -11.47 -2.37
N LYS A 59 2.01 -11.39 -3.04
CA LYS A 59 1.96 -11.52 -4.50
C LYS A 59 2.47 -10.24 -5.14
N VAL A 60 3.49 -10.35 -6.00
CA VAL A 60 4.04 -9.23 -6.76
C VAL A 60 3.52 -9.31 -8.20
N ILE A 61 2.98 -8.21 -8.71
CA ILE A 61 2.52 -8.07 -10.09
C ILE A 61 3.25 -6.87 -10.71
N VAL A 62 3.85 -7.06 -11.88
CA VAL A 62 4.51 -6.00 -12.63
C VAL A 62 3.67 -5.66 -13.85
N LEU A 63 3.31 -4.39 -13.98
CA LEU A 63 2.56 -3.85 -15.11
C LEU A 63 3.47 -2.99 -15.99
N ASN A 64 3.23 -3.01 -17.30
CA ASN A 64 3.81 -2.01 -18.21
C ASN A 64 3.04 -0.67 -18.16
N ASN A 65 3.48 0.30 -18.94
CA ASN A 65 2.85 1.62 -19.08
C ASN A 65 1.42 1.63 -19.67
N LYS A 66 0.87 0.46 -20.05
CA LYS A 66 -0.50 0.28 -20.52
C LYS A 66 -1.36 -0.49 -19.52
N ASP A 67 -0.88 -0.63 -18.28
CA ASP A 67 -1.50 -1.43 -17.21
C ASP A 67 -1.61 -2.93 -17.55
N GLU A 68 -0.82 -3.41 -18.51
CA GLU A 68 -0.80 -4.82 -18.90
C GLU A 68 0.21 -5.57 -18.02
N LYS A 69 -0.21 -6.70 -17.44
CA LYS A 69 0.67 -7.54 -16.65
C LYS A 69 1.76 -8.17 -17.52
N ILE A 70 3.01 -7.84 -17.20
CA ILE A 70 4.20 -8.39 -17.87
C ILE A 70 4.90 -9.47 -17.05
N LEU A 71 4.79 -9.42 -15.72
CA LEU A 71 5.42 -10.40 -14.82
C LEU A 71 4.58 -10.59 -13.55
N GLU A 72 4.69 -11.77 -12.94
CA GLU A 72 4.10 -12.09 -11.64
C GLU A 72 5.08 -12.93 -10.81
N GLY A 73 5.13 -12.68 -9.50
CA GLY A 73 5.98 -13.40 -8.56
C GLY A 73 5.42 -13.34 -7.14
N ALA A 74 6.23 -13.76 -6.17
CA ALA A 74 5.90 -13.63 -4.76
C ALA A 74 7.15 -13.32 -3.94
N THR A 75 6.98 -12.53 -2.88
CA THR A 75 8.06 -12.25 -1.94
C THR A 75 8.46 -13.50 -1.16
N ASP A 76 9.74 -13.62 -0.86
CA ASP A 76 10.32 -14.70 -0.08
C ASP A 76 10.11 -14.51 1.44
N LYS A 77 10.83 -15.30 2.25
CA LYS A 77 10.77 -15.22 3.72
C LYS A 77 11.36 -13.92 4.28
N GLU A 78 12.23 -13.26 3.54
CA GLU A 78 12.83 -11.98 3.88
C GLU A 78 12.01 -10.79 3.32
N GLY A 79 10.88 -11.08 2.70
CA GLY A 79 10.00 -10.09 2.08
C GLY A 79 10.53 -9.54 0.76
N LYS A 80 11.43 -10.29 0.10
CA LYS A 80 12.13 -9.86 -1.11
C LYS A 80 11.62 -10.58 -2.35
N PHE A 81 11.63 -9.89 -3.47
CA PHE A 81 11.43 -10.44 -4.80
C PHE A 81 12.31 -9.66 -5.77
N ASP A 82 12.85 -10.32 -6.79
CA ASP A 82 13.68 -9.66 -7.78
C ASP A 82 13.49 -10.29 -9.16
N PHE A 83 13.70 -9.49 -10.21
CA PHE A 83 13.53 -9.93 -11.58
C PHE A 83 14.40 -9.13 -12.56
N GLU A 84 14.74 -9.77 -13.67
CA GLU A 84 15.28 -9.08 -14.85
C GLU A 84 14.11 -8.44 -15.60
N PRO A 85 14.07 -7.10 -15.73
CA PRO A 85 13.02 -6.44 -16.46
C PRO A 85 13.18 -6.69 -17.97
N PRO A 86 12.08 -6.87 -18.72
CA PRO A 86 12.15 -7.12 -20.16
C PRO A 86 12.62 -5.91 -20.99
N TYR A 87 12.62 -4.72 -20.38
CA TYR A 87 13.11 -3.46 -20.95
C TYR A 87 13.45 -2.49 -19.80
N GLN A 88 14.24 -1.45 -20.08
CA GLN A 88 14.46 -0.34 -19.14
C GLN A 88 13.44 0.76 -19.46
N GLY A 89 12.56 1.08 -18.52
CA GLY A 89 11.49 2.05 -18.72
C GLY A 89 10.35 1.86 -17.73
N ASP A 90 9.28 2.61 -17.93
CA ASP A 90 8.19 2.74 -16.97
C ASP A 90 7.46 1.42 -16.70
N MET A 91 7.30 1.11 -15.40
CA MET A 91 6.59 -0.04 -14.88
C MET A 91 5.91 0.29 -13.55
N THR A 92 4.76 -0.32 -13.30
CA THR A 92 4.12 -0.27 -11.98
C THR A 92 4.30 -1.60 -11.28
N ILE A 93 4.87 -1.56 -10.08
CA ILE A 93 5.05 -2.73 -9.23
C ILE A 93 3.92 -2.74 -8.20
N LEU A 94 3.13 -3.80 -8.18
CA LEU A 94 2.04 -3.98 -7.23
C LEU A 94 2.37 -5.11 -6.27
N LEU A 95 2.34 -4.83 -4.97
CA LEU A 95 2.36 -5.81 -3.90
C LEU A 95 0.93 -6.04 -3.41
N LYS A 96 0.43 -7.27 -3.60
CA LYS A 96 -0.91 -7.72 -3.21
C LYS A 96 -0.82 -8.62 -1.98
N VAL A 97 -1.50 -8.24 -0.91
CA VAL A 97 -1.50 -8.95 0.38
C VAL A 97 -2.92 -9.36 0.76
N ASP A 98 -3.76 -8.39 1.13
CA ASP A 98 -5.16 -8.60 1.55
C ASP A 98 -6.05 -7.37 1.27
N GLN A 99 -5.70 -6.56 0.27
CA GLN A 99 -6.32 -5.26 -0.08
C GLN A 99 -6.03 -4.14 0.92
N ALA A 100 -6.20 -4.39 2.23
CA ALA A 100 -5.91 -3.40 3.26
C ALA A 100 -4.41 -3.08 3.35
N HIS A 101 -3.58 -4.07 3.02
CA HIS A 101 -2.13 -4.00 3.05
C HIS A 101 -1.49 -4.02 1.65
N ASP A 102 -2.27 -3.78 0.60
CA ASP A 102 -1.70 -3.64 -0.74
C ASP A 102 -0.82 -2.37 -0.82
N ALA A 103 0.21 -2.41 -1.66
CA ALA A 103 1.08 -1.28 -1.93
C ALA A 103 1.52 -1.29 -3.39
N ASP A 104 1.88 -0.12 -3.90
CA ASP A 104 2.37 0.07 -5.26
C ASP A 104 3.60 0.96 -5.30
N PHE A 105 4.38 0.82 -6.37
CA PHE A 105 5.57 1.62 -6.65
C PHE A 105 5.67 1.85 -8.16
N GLU A 106 5.89 3.11 -8.54
CA GLU A 106 6.18 3.50 -9.93
C GLU A 106 7.70 3.46 -10.15
N LEU A 107 8.14 2.55 -11.01
CA LEU A 107 9.51 2.48 -11.49
C LEU A 107 9.58 3.18 -12.84
N THR A 108 10.55 4.07 -13.03
CA THR A 108 10.69 4.92 -14.21
C THR A 108 11.98 4.62 -14.97
N GLU A 109 12.08 5.09 -16.21
CA GLU A 109 13.36 5.08 -16.95
C GLU A 109 14.50 5.76 -16.15
N GLN A 110 14.20 6.82 -15.40
CA GLN A 110 15.22 7.54 -14.61
C GLN A 110 15.85 6.65 -13.52
N ASP A 111 15.08 5.76 -12.89
CA ASP A 111 15.62 4.83 -11.88
C ASP A 111 16.68 3.90 -12.47
N PHE A 112 16.56 3.54 -13.76
CA PHE A 112 17.58 2.78 -14.47
C PHE A 112 18.83 3.60 -14.79
N LEU A 113 18.65 4.87 -15.16
CA LEU A 113 19.76 5.79 -15.45
C LEU A 113 20.55 6.09 -14.17
N ASP A 114 19.88 6.39 -13.07
CA ASP A 114 20.49 6.70 -11.78
C ASP A 114 21.32 5.51 -11.27
N ALA A 115 20.80 4.28 -11.42
CA ALA A 115 21.53 3.07 -11.04
C ALA A 115 22.84 2.89 -11.86
N ALA A 116 22.81 3.20 -13.15
CA ALA A 116 23.97 3.08 -14.04
C ALA A 116 25.08 4.12 -13.74
N GLU A 117 24.73 5.27 -13.17
CA GLU A 117 25.72 6.29 -12.76
C GLU A 117 26.47 5.93 -11.46
N THR A 118 25.93 4.99 -10.68
CA THR A 118 26.50 4.56 -9.40
C THR A 118 27.48 3.38 -9.48
N GLU A 119 27.67 2.82 -10.68
CA GLU A 119 28.63 1.75 -11.01
C GLU A 119 29.99 2.30 -11.49
#